data_AF-A0A1V5X3Z0-F1
#
_entry.id   AF-A0A1V5X3Z0-F1
#
_cell.length_a   1.000
_cell.length_b   1.000
_cell.length_c   1.000
_cell.angle_alpha   90.00
_cell.angle_beta   90.00
_cell.angle_gamma   90.00
#
_symmetry.space_group_name_H-M   'P 1'
#
loop_
_entity.id
_entity.type
_entity.pdbx_description
1 polymer ?
#
loop_
_entity_poly.entity_id
_entity_poly.type
_entity_poly.pdbx_seq_one_letter_code
_entity_poly.pdbx_strand_id
1 'polypeptide(L)'
;MKLIYETNSDRERERAFMRDLEKRLNCKMLKLPYHWQIDCIAARKDYHRELWATAYCELKCRNIGSKDYPTIVLTEKKALTGIKLATHAGIPFSFFVRFKDGDKFVNLSSLKGFRRELWKARNHAHDPKDTKVVVHIPIELFRGL
;
A
#
# COMPACT_ATOMS: atom_id res chain seq x y z
N MET A 1 3.33 20.85 -11.45
CA MET A 1 4.28 19.80 -11.03
C MET A 1 3.95 19.40 -9.60
N LYS A 2 3.72 18.12 -9.30
CA LYS A 2 3.47 17.66 -7.93
C LYS A 2 4.82 17.48 -7.23
N LEU A 3 5.01 18.17 -6.11
CA LEU A 3 6.22 18.03 -5.29
C LEU A 3 6.37 16.57 -4.82
N ILE A 4 7.55 16.00 -5.00
CA ILE A 4 7.91 14.68 -4.48
C ILE A 4 8.48 14.92 -3.08
N TYR A 5 7.67 14.61 -2.06
CA TYR A 5 8.05 14.79 -0.65
C TYR A 5 8.82 13.60 -0.07
N GLU A 6 9.03 12.54 -0.87
CA GLU A 6 9.69 11.32 -0.43
C GLU A 6 11.19 11.54 -0.22
N THR A 7 11.65 11.33 1.01
CA THR A 7 13.07 11.41 1.36
C THR A 7 13.81 10.12 1.02
N ASN A 8 15.14 10.15 0.97
CA ASN A 8 15.93 8.91 0.86
C ASN A 8 15.63 7.93 2.01
N SER A 9 15.38 8.44 3.21
CA SER A 9 15.01 7.61 4.36
C SER A 9 13.66 6.89 4.17
N ASP A 10 12.69 7.54 3.50
CA ASP A 10 11.41 6.91 3.17
C ASP A 10 11.61 5.77 2.15
N ARG A 11 12.42 6.02 1.12
CA ARG A 11 12.77 5.02 0.10
C ARG A 11 13.48 3.82 0.69
N GLU A 12 14.38 4.03 1.64
CA GLU A 12 15.11 2.96 2.32
C GLU A 12 14.19 2.13 3.20
N ARG A 13 13.28 2.76 3.96
CA ARG A 13 12.27 2.06 4.75
C ARG A 13 11.35 1.22 3.88
N GLU A 14 10.88 1.77 2.77
CA GLU A 14 10.04 1.05 1.83
C GLU A 14 10.79 -0.12 1.19
N ARG A 15 12.03 0.08 0.73
CA ARG A 15 12.86 -0.99 0.17
C ARG A 15 13.17 -2.09 1.18
N ALA A 16 13.42 -1.74 2.44
CA ALA A 16 13.56 -2.72 3.51
C ALA A 16 12.27 -3.54 3.70
N PHE A 17 11.12 -2.86 3.73
CA PHE A 17 9.82 -3.53 3.84
C PHE A 17 9.57 -4.48 2.67
N MET A 18 9.83 -4.05 1.43
CA MET A 18 9.73 -4.91 0.24
C MET A 18 10.58 -6.18 0.38
N ARG A 19 11.85 -6.05 0.79
CA ARG A 19 12.76 -7.19 0.96
C ARG A 19 12.27 -8.19 2.01
N ASP A 20 11.67 -7.70 3.09
CA ASP A 20 11.12 -8.58 4.12
C ASP A 20 9.87 -9.31 3.62
N LEU A 21 9.01 -8.63 2.85
CA LEU A 21 7.86 -9.24 2.19
C LEU A 21 8.29 -10.32 1.19
N GLU A 22 9.33 -10.05 0.38
CA GLU A 22 9.88 -11.04 -0.57
C GLU A 22 10.26 -12.35 0.13
N LYS A 23 10.95 -12.25 1.27
CA LYS A 23 11.37 -13.43 2.05
C LYS A 23 10.19 -14.17 2.65
N ARG A 24 9.31 -13.47 3.37
CA ARG A 24 8.19 -14.07 4.10
C ARG A 24 7.16 -14.69 3.18
N LEU A 25 6.92 -14.05 2.03
CA LEU A 25 5.95 -14.51 1.06
C LEU A 25 6.59 -15.42 0.01
N ASN A 26 7.91 -15.57 -0.05
CA ASN A 26 8.61 -16.28 -1.13
C ASN A 26 8.26 -15.74 -2.54
N CYS A 27 8.24 -14.42 -2.67
CA CYS A 27 7.93 -13.71 -3.92
C CYS A 27 9.01 -12.68 -4.28
N LYS A 28 8.82 -11.99 -5.41
CA LYS A 28 9.57 -10.81 -5.80
C LYS A 28 8.68 -9.58 -5.77
N MET A 29 9.16 -8.51 -5.17
CA MET A 29 8.44 -7.24 -5.06
C MET A 29 9.07 -6.26 -6.06
N LEU A 30 8.37 -5.97 -7.15
CA LEU A 30 8.84 -5.13 -8.24
C LEU A 30 8.24 -3.72 -8.09
N LYS A 31 9.08 -2.72 -7.77
CA LYS A 31 8.64 -1.33 -7.65
C LYS A 31 8.11 -0.83 -9.00
N LEU A 32 6.93 -0.20 -9.00
CA LEU A 32 6.36 0.39 -10.20
C LEU A 32 6.79 1.85 -10.38
N PRO A 33 6.86 2.35 -11.62
CA PRO A 33 7.03 3.77 -11.88
C PRO A 33 5.89 4.59 -11.26
N TYR A 34 6.20 5.80 -10.80
CA TYR A 34 5.25 6.67 -10.08
C TYR A 34 3.90 6.91 -10.80
N HIS A 35 3.88 6.92 -12.13
CA HIS A 35 2.66 7.15 -12.91
C HIS A 35 1.61 6.02 -12.77
N TRP A 36 2.01 4.83 -12.32
CA TRP A 36 1.09 3.73 -12.01
C TRP A 36 0.22 3.99 -10.77
N GLN A 37 0.65 4.92 -9.89
CA GLN A 37 -0.06 5.29 -8.66
C GLN A 37 -0.21 4.15 -7.63
N ILE A 38 0.45 3.02 -7.85
CA ILE A 38 0.58 1.88 -6.94
C ILE A 38 2.08 1.64 -6.74
N ASP A 39 2.47 1.20 -5.55
CA ASP A 39 3.88 1.17 -5.20
C ASP A 39 4.63 0.03 -5.89
N CYS A 40 4.06 -1.18 -5.95
CA CYS A 40 4.75 -2.34 -6.51
C CYS A 40 3.80 -3.46 -6.98
N ILE A 41 4.39 -4.46 -7.62
CA ILE A 41 3.76 -5.75 -7.96
C ILE A 41 4.50 -6.86 -7.22
N ALA A 42 3.74 -7.77 -6.59
CA ALA A 42 4.29 -9.04 -6.15
C ALA A 42 4.27 -10.02 -7.33
N ALA A 43 5.39 -10.67 -7.61
CA ALA A 43 5.55 -11.63 -8.70
C ALA A 43 6.20 -12.93 -8.21
N ARG A 44 5.89 -14.05 -8.87
CA ARG A 44 6.50 -15.35 -8.61
C ARG A 44 6.96 -15.98 -9.91
N LYS A 45 7.94 -16.87 -9.80
CA LYS A 45 8.31 -17.73 -10.92
C LYS A 45 7.27 -18.83 -11.08
N ASP A 46 6.83 -19.06 -12.31
CA ASP A 46 6.03 -20.23 -12.66
C ASP A 46 6.94 -21.45 -12.92
N TYR A 47 6.34 -22.54 -13.42
CA TYR A 47 7.07 -23.77 -13.78
C TYR A 47 8.06 -23.54 -14.94
N HIS A 48 7.77 -22.60 -15.84
CA HIS A 48 8.61 -22.20 -16.96
C HIS A 48 9.71 -21.19 -16.56
N ARG A 49 9.80 -20.85 -15.26
CA ARG A 49 10.73 -19.88 -14.67
C ARG A 49 10.49 -18.43 -15.12
N GLU A 50 9.35 -18.14 -15.72
CA GLU A 50 8.90 -16.80 -16.08
C GLU A 50 8.31 -16.10 -14.86
N LEU A 51 8.45 -14.78 -14.78
CA LEU A 51 7.91 -13.97 -13.68
C LEU A 51 6.46 -13.57 -13.99
N TRP A 52 5.53 -14.08 -13.19
CA TRP A 52 4.10 -13.77 -13.30
C TRP A 52 3.67 -12.86 -12.16
N ALA A 53 2.90 -11.82 -12.50
CA ALA A 53 2.30 -10.94 -11.51
C ALA A 53 1.24 -11.70 -10.69
N THR A 54 1.31 -11.57 -9.38
CA THR A 54 0.44 -12.28 -8.42
C THR A 54 -0.40 -11.35 -7.56
N ALA A 55 0.03 -10.08 -7.40
CA ALA A 55 -0.77 -9.05 -6.75
C ALA A 55 -0.26 -7.65 -7.13
N TYR A 56 -1.18 -6.68 -7.19
CA TYR A 56 -0.82 -5.27 -7.07
C TYR A 56 -0.67 -4.93 -5.59
N CYS A 57 0.32 -4.11 -5.23
CA CYS A 57 0.69 -3.88 -3.84
C CYS A 57 0.89 -2.40 -3.54
N GLU A 58 0.18 -1.93 -2.52
CA GLU A 58 0.41 -0.63 -1.88
C GLU A 58 1.09 -0.87 -0.53
N LEU A 59 2.12 -0.08 -0.22
CA LEU A 59 2.94 -0.25 0.97
C LEU A 59 2.84 0.97 1.89
N LYS A 60 2.85 0.72 3.19
CA LYS A 60 2.89 1.80 4.18
C LYS A 60 3.69 1.43 5.41
N CYS A 61 4.64 2.28 5.77
CA CYS A 61 5.34 2.18 7.05
C CYS A 61 4.73 3.17 8.04
N ARG A 62 4.37 2.69 9.23
CA ARG A 62 3.81 3.51 10.30
C ARG A 62 4.64 3.39 11.57
N ASN A 63 4.92 4.53 12.19
CA ASN A 63 5.59 4.60 13.48
C ASN A 63 4.60 4.48 14.66
N ILE A 64 3.64 3.56 14.55
CA ILE A 64 2.55 3.30 15.52
C ILE A 64 2.37 1.78 15.66
N GLY A 65 1.79 1.34 16.76
CA GLY A 65 1.33 -0.04 16.94
C GLY A 65 0.03 -0.29 16.18
N SER A 66 -0.19 -1.55 15.79
CA SER A 66 -1.38 -1.94 15.04
C SER A 66 -2.69 -1.74 15.80
N LYS A 67 -2.65 -1.62 17.13
CA LYS A 67 -3.81 -1.39 17.99
C LYS A 67 -4.02 0.07 18.42
N ASP A 68 -3.13 0.99 18.02
CA ASP A 68 -3.18 2.39 18.47
C ASP A 68 -4.40 3.14 17.89
N TYR A 69 -4.92 2.68 16.74
CA TYR A 69 -6.07 3.29 16.06
C TYR A 69 -7.00 2.21 15.48
N PRO A 70 -8.32 2.46 15.41
CA PRO A 70 -9.27 1.50 14.85
C PRO A 70 -9.16 1.35 13.32
N THR A 71 -8.49 2.28 12.64
CA THR A 71 -8.43 2.30 11.17
C THR A 71 -7.06 2.76 10.67
N ILE A 72 -6.70 2.34 9.46
CA ILE A 72 -5.58 2.88 8.70
C ILE A 72 -6.09 3.59 7.47
N VAL A 73 -5.69 4.85 7.32
CA VAL A 73 -6.04 5.65 6.16
C VAL A 73 -5.21 5.26 4.94
N LEU A 74 -5.88 5.09 3.80
CA LEU A 74 -5.29 4.98 2.46
C LEU A 74 -5.90 6.08 1.60
N THR A 75 -5.12 6.73 0.73
CA THR A 75 -5.70 7.72 -0.19
C THR A 75 -6.67 7.02 -1.14
N GLU A 76 -7.87 7.55 -1.30
CA GLU A 76 -8.92 6.93 -2.11
C GLU A 76 -8.44 6.65 -3.54
N LYS A 77 -7.70 7.60 -4.14
CA LYS A 77 -7.10 7.45 -5.47
C LYS A 77 -6.27 6.17 -5.61
N LYS A 78 -5.37 5.91 -4.66
CA LYS A 78 -4.52 4.69 -4.70
C LYS A 78 -5.37 3.43 -4.53
N ALA A 79 -6.34 3.46 -3.62
CA ALA A 79 -7.21 2.32 -3.37
C ALA A 79 -8.07 1.97 -4.60
N LEU A 80 -8.69 2.97 -5.23
CA LEU A 80 -9.49 2.80 -6.45
C LEU A 80 -8.64 2.33 -7.64
N THR A 81 -7.46 2.92 -7.85
CA THR A 81 -6.54 2.49 -8.93
C THR A 81 -6.12 1.04 -8.72
N GLY A 82 -5.74 0.66 -7.49
CA GLY A 82 -5.33 -0.70 -7.16
C GLY A 82 -6.46 -1.71 -7.41
N ILE A 83 -7.66 -1.42 -6.90
CA ILE A 83 -8.85 -2.25 -7.14
C ILE A 83 -9.15 -2.38 -8.63
N LYS A 84 -9.11 -1.28 -9.40
CA LYS A 84 -9.39 -1.31 -10.84
C LYS A 84 -8.39 -2.20 -11.59
N LEU A 85 -7.10 -2.04 -11.31
CA LEU A 85 -6.03 -2.83 -11.94
C LEU A 85 -6.17 -4.31 -11.57
N ALA A 86 -6.40 -4.60 -10.30
CA ALA A 86 -6.64 -5.94 -9.79
C ALA A 86 -7.82 -6.63 -10.48
N THR A 87 -8.97 -5.95 -10.54
CA THR A 87 -10.17 -6.45 -11.21
C THR A 87 -9.94 -6.73 -12.69
N HIS A 88 -9.21 -5.84 -13.39
CA HIS A 88 -8.95 -6.02 -14.82
C HIS A 88 -7.95 -7.17 -15.09
N ALA A 89 -6.93 -7.33 -14.25
CA ALA A 89 -5.90 -8.34 -14.41
C ALA A 89 -6.25 -9.70 -13.79
N GLY A 90 -7.34 -9.80 -13.02
CA GLY A 90 -7.72 -11.03 -12.32
C GLY A 90 -6.81 -11.42 -11.17
N ILE A 91 -6.04 -10.47 -10.61
CA ILE A 91 -5.13 -10.69 -9.46
C ILE A 91 -5.48 -9.74 -8.32
N PRO A 92 -5.22 -10.07 -7.04
CA PRO A 92 -5.60 -9.23 -5.91
C PRO A 92 -4.86 -7.88 -5.87
N PHE A 93 -5.51 -6.89 -5.25
CA PHE A 93 -4.85 -5.69 -4.73
C PHE A 93 -4.65 -5.83 -3.22
N SER A 94 -3.40 -5.88 -2.79
CA SER A 94 -3.00 -6.05 -1.40
C SER A 94 -2.46 -4.74 -0.84
N PHE A 95 -3.01 -4.31 0.29
CA PHE A 95 -2.50 -3.17 1.05
C PHE A 95 -1.72 -3.68 2.26
N PHE A 96 -0.41 -3.46 2.23
CA PHE A 96 0.53 -3.88 3.28
C PHE A 96 0.89 -2.71 4.18
N VAL A 97 0.89 -2.95 5.49
CA VAL A 97 1.24 -1.97 6.50
C VAL A 97 2.26 -2.57 7.47
N ARG A 98 3.41 -1.91 7.59
CA ARG A 98 4.41 -2.15 8.62
C ARG A 98 4.10 -1.29 9.84
N PHE A 99 3.83 -1.93 10.95
CA PHE A 99 3.67 -1.31 12.27
C PHE A 99 4.91 -1.57 13.14
N LYS A 100 4.96 -0.93 14.32
CA LYS A 100 6.00 -1.21 15.32
C LYS A 100 5.94 -2.65 15.86
N ASP A 101 4.74 -3.21 15.93
CA ASP A 101 4.43 -4.53 16.50
C ASP A 101 4.29 -5.64 15.44
N GLY A 102 4.49 -5.33 14.16
CA GLY A 102 4.52 -6.32 13.09
C GLY A 102 3.98 -5.82 11.75
N ASP A 103 4.11 -6.66 10.73
CA ASP A 103 3.56 -6.38 9.40
C ASP A 103 2.20 -7.04 9.24
N LYS A 104 1.25 -6.32 8.67
CA LYS A 104 -0.10 -6.82 8.36
C LYS A 104 -0.52 -6.47 6.95
N PHE A 105 -1.53 -7.15 6.44
CA PHE A 105 -2.08 -6.88 5.13
C PHE A 105 -3.59 -7.11 5.03
N VAL A 106 -4.20 -6.48 4.05
CA VAL A 106 -5.59 -6.71 3.64
C VAL A 106 -5.69 -6.71 2.12
N ASN A 107 -6.53 -7.59 1.57
CA ASN A 107 -6.88 -7.55 0.16
C ASN A 107 -8.14 -6.71 -0.03
N LEU A 108 -8.05 -5.68 -0.87
CA LEU A 108 -9.16 -4.78 -1.14
C LEU A 108 -9.71 -5.06 -2.55
N SER A 109 -11.00 -5.40 -2.61
CA SER A 109 -11.75 -5.57 -3.87
C SER A 109 -12.84 -4.51 -4.06
N SER A 110 -13.17 -3.75 -3.01
CA SER A 110 -14.16 -2.69 -3.01
C SER A 110 -13.87 -1.68 -1.89
N LEU A 111 -14.38 -0.45 -2.05
CA LEU A 111 -14.40 0.59 -1.01
C LEU A 111 -15.82 0.87 -0.49
N LYS A 112 -16.78 0.00 -0.80
CA LYS A 112 -18.16 0.12 -0.34
C LYS A 112 -18.18 0.00 1.19
N GLY A 113 -18.87 0.93 1.85
CA GLY A 113 -19.01 0.94 3.32
C GLY A 113 -17.84 1.58 4.09
N PHE A 114 -16.71 1.89 3.44
CA PHE A 114 -15.63 2.59 4.13
C PHE A 114 -15.92 4.10 4.26
N ARG A 115 -15.68 4.63 5.46
CA ARG A 115 -15.73 6.07 5.73
C ARG A 115 -14.67 6.78 4.90
N ARG A 116 -15.04 7.94 4.36
CA ARG A 116 -14.17 8.86 3.63
C ARG A 116 -13.97 10.13 4.43
N GLU A 117 -12.81 10.74 4.27
CA GLU A 117 -12.48 12.00 4.92
C GLU A 117 -11.57 12.84 4.02
N LEU A 118 -11.75 14.17 4.04
CA LEU A 118 -10.76 15.11 3.51
C LEU A 118 -9.61 15.19 4.51
N TRP A 119 -8.44 14.71 4.09
CA TRP A 119 -7.27 14.61 4.92
C TRP A 119 -6.17 15.54 4.43
N LYS A 120 -5.54 16.24 5.37
CA LYS A 120 -4.30 16.97 5.17
C LYS A 120 -3.20 16.32 5.98
N ALA A 121 -2.13 15.87 5.33
CA ALA A 121 -1.01 15.27 6.05
C ALA A 121 -0.37 16.32 6.97
N ARG A 122 -0.22 16.02 8.27
CA ARG A 122 0.37 16.93 9.26
C ARG A 122 1.74 17.46 8.81
N ASN A 123 2.52 16.58 8.20
CA ASN A 123 3.88 16.87 7.74
C ASN A 123 3.91 17.87 6.58
N HIS A 124 2.81 18.01 5.83
CA HIS A 124 2.67 18.92 4.69
C HIS A 124 1.48 19.87 4.90
N ALA A 125 1.14 20.18 6.15
CA ALA A 125 -0.03 21.02 6.48
C ALA A 125 0.06 22.44 5.89
N HIS A 126 1.24 22.87 5.43
CA HIS A 126 1.47 24.15 4.75
C HIS A 126 1.16 24.11 3.25
N ASP A 127 1.04 22.94 2.60
CA ASP A 127 0.68 22.83 1.19
C ASP A 127 -0.86 22.74 1.03
N PRO A 128 -1.55 23.80 0.56
CA PRO A 128 -3.00 23.77 0.34
C PRO A 128 -3.41 22.78 -0.76
N LYS A 129 -2.49 22.33 -1.62
CA LYS A 129 -2.74 21.37 -2.71
C LYS A 129 -2.57 19.91 -2.28
N ASP A 130 -2.10 19.63 -1.05
CA ASP A 130 -1.90 18.26 -0.54
C ASP A 130 -3.12 17.68 0.21
N THR A 131 -4.27 18.37 0.14
CA THR A 131 -5.55 17.83 0.62
C THR A 131 -6.00 16.66 -0.26
N LYS A 132 -6.33 15.53 0.36
CA LYS A 132 -6.71 14.29 -0.34
C LYS A 132 -7.95 13.68 0.29
N VAL A 133 -8.78 13.02 -0.51
CA VAL A 133 -9.75 12.08 0.05
C VAL A 133 -9.00 10.82 0.48
N VAL A 134 -9.20 10.43 1.74
CA VAL A 134 -8.72 9.16 2.28
C VAL A 134 -9.91 8.27 2.63
N VAL A 135 -9.69 6.97 2.54
CA VAL A 135 -10.59 5.94 3.03
C VAL A 135 -10.01 5.36 4.32
N HIS A 136 -10.87 5.19 5.32
CA HIS A 136 -10.52 4.54 6.57
C HIS A 136 -10.70 3.03 6.42
N ILE A 137 -9.60 2.28 6.39
CA ILE A 137 -9.63 0.82 6.32
C ILE A 137 -9.59 0.28 7.76
N PRO A 138 -10.65 -0.41 8.22
CA PRO A 138 -10.69 -0.92 9.59
C PRO A 138 -9.59 -1.94 9.89
N ILE A 139 -8.99 -1.86 11.07
CA ILE A 139 -7.83 -2.68 11.44
C ILE A 139 -8.17 -4.18 11.54
N GLU A 140 -9.42 -4.49 11.87
CA GLU A 140 -9.95 -5.86 11.96
C GLU A 140 -9.94 -6.60 10.62
N LEU A 141 -9.87 -5.88 9.49
CA LEU A 141 -9.73 -6.50 8.17
C LEU A 141 -8.30 -6.95 7.88
N PHE A 142 -7.31 -6.44 8.64
CA PHE A 142 -5.91 -6.74 8.44
C PHE A 142 -5.52 -8.06 9.11
N ARG A 143 -4.83 -8.90 8.34
CA ARG A 143 -4.28 -10.19 8.79
C ARG A 143 -2.80 -10.02 9.07
N GLY A 144 -2.31 -10.75 10.08
CA GLY A 144 -0.87 -10.90 10.29
C GLY A 144 -0.24 -11.59 9.08
N LEU A 145 0.95 -11.12 8.71
CA LEU A 145 1.84 -11.86 7.81
C LEU A 145 2.57 -12.98 8.55
#